data_AF-A0A924G551-F1
#
_entry.id   AF-A0A924G551-F1
#
_cell.length_a   1.000
_cell.length_b   1.000
_cell.length_c   1.000
_cell.angle_alpha   90.00
_cell.angle_beta   90.00
_cell.angle_gamma   90.00
#
_symmetry.space_group_name_H-M   'P 1'
#
loop_
_entity.id
_entity.type
_entity.pdbx_description
1 polymer ?
#
loop_
_entity_poly.entity_id
_entity_poly.type
_entity_poly.pdbx_seq_one_letter_code
_entity_poly.pdbx_strand_id
1 'polypeptide(L)'
;MKKILSFSLILLVATRLFAQNSSANIQYISSFKNTNHPEIAYWFFNKDMLNEAAWKSKIDSLAFASKYTFIFLTARNNVDFFDPEKMKPIFSSLVEYAHKKGLQIGLQLWGTPKNTSEAACERSVVENEAILDENGTANIYNKAKHIRAQSGKPFKSALLKAYLFKKTANVFYEPSSLMDITNQCKISATTDSSVLLQITQDKKFAGYTAYVTTQHFYQVSSNHSQEAIDKFVNILQAYKDIPFDGVGLDEYTNLKLFATWELQKANEPLRERLYALDMAKKYKSLYKYDIEKALFDMRYAPANQPEVSIKAINTYMDIMRKGTLNVETAMYDNAKKIFGAKTFVGLHDSHHNHLDGDEVWQTGINWWNVKRDYGHTDEGTPTPTQMGIAYGYSKNMLYNMFYDKKIDKIQEKAYTDLQYNIR
;
A
#
# COMPACT_ATOMS: atom_id res chain seq x y z
N MET A 1 -53.16 47.40 31.20
CA MET A 1 -52.32 46.72 30.16
C MET A 1 -51.09 47.50 29.68
N LYS A 2 -50.98 48.84 29.79
CA LYS A 2 -49.79 49.59 29.31
C LYS A 2 -48.54 49.55 30.22
N LYS A 3 -48.64 49.25 31.52
CA LYS A 3 -47.48 49.23 32.44
C LYS A 3 -46.68 47.91 32.46
N ILE A 4 -47.28 46.80 32.03
CA ILE A 4 -46.63 45.47 32.04
C ILE A 4 -45.78 45.24 30.78
N LEU A 5 -46.13 45.88 29.66
CA LEU A 5 -45.33 45.83 28.43
C LEU A 5 -44.01 46.62 28.52
N SER A 6 -43.97 47.76 29.24
CA SER A 6 -42.74 48.56 29.38
C SER A 6 -41.68 47.88 30.25
N PHE A 7 -42.08 47.12 31.27
CA PHE A 7 -41.13 46.41 32.14
C PHE A 7 -40.49 45.20 31.44
N SER A 8 -41.26 44.52 30.58
CA SER A 8 -40.78 43.35 29.83
C SER A 8 -39.79 43.73 28.73
N LEU A 9 -39.97 44.91 28.10
CA LEU A 9 -39.06 45.40 27.06
C LEU A 9 -37.71 45.88 27.63
N ILE A 10 -37.70 46.46 28.84
CA ILE A 10 -36.47 46.89 29.52
C ILE A 10 -35.64 45.69 29.98
N LEU A 11 -36.28 44.60 30.44
CA LEU A 11 -35.60 43.36 30.82
C LEU A 11 -34.95 42.65 29.61
N LEU A 12 -35.60 42.71 28.44
CA LEU A 12 -35.09 42.13 27.18
C LEU A 12 -33.93 42.92 26.56
N VAL A 13 -33.85 44.24 26.78
CA VAL A 13 -32.70 45.06 26.35
C VAL A 13 -31.52 44.92 27.33
N ALA A 14 -31.78 44.82 28.64
CA ALA A 14 -30.73 44.61 29.63
C ALA A 14 -30.05 43.23 29.47
N THR A 15 -30.80 42.18 29.18
CA THR A 15 -30.22 40.83 28.96
C THR A 15 -29.38 40.73 27.68
N ARG A 16 -29.67 41.53 26.64
CA ARG A 16 -28.80 41.61 25.45
C ARG A 16 -27.50 42.39 25.69
N LEU A 17 -27.51 43.40 26.56
CA LEU A 17 -26.31 44.16 26.92
C LEU A 17 -25.32 43.33 27.79
N PHE A 18 -25.82 42.41 28.62
CA PHE A 18 -24.96 41.51 29.39
C PHE A 18 -24.44 40.30 28.58
N ALA A 19 -25.11 39.92 27.49
CA ALA A 19 -24.67 38.82 26.63
C ALA A 19 -23.56 39.19 25.63
N GLN A 20 -23.33 40.49 25.36
CA GLN A 20 -22.34 40.94 24.36
C GLN A 20 -20.98 41.37 24.93
N ASN A 21 -20.79 41.31 26.25
CA ASN A 21 -19.54 41.77 26.89
C ASN A 21 -18.87 40.73 27.78
N SER A 22 -19.11 39.43 27.57
CA SER A 22 -18.08 38.45 27.91
C SER A 22 -16.95 38.63 26.88
N SER A 23 -16.09 39.61 27.11
CA SER A 23 -14.75 39.60 26.55
C SER A 23 -14.14 38.30 27.07
N ALA A 24 -14.22 37.24 26.26
CA ALA A 24 -13.45 36.05 26.52
C ALA A 24 -12.02 36.56 26.70
N ASN A 25 -11.45 36.35 27.88
CA ASN A 25 -10.10 36.80 28.16
C ASN A 25 -9.19 35.88 27.36
N ILE A 26 -8.96 36.22 26.09
CA ILE A 26 -8.16 35.43 25.16
C ILE A 26 -6.71 35.58 25.61
N GLN A 27 -6.25 34.61 26.38
CA GLN A 27 -4.85 34.51 26.72
C GLN A 27 -4.13 33.78 25.59
N TYR A 28 -3.38 34.54 24.79
CA TYR A 28 -2.46 33.96 23.82
C TYR A 28 -1.30 33.30 24.57
N ILE A 29 -1.13 31.99 24.39
CA ILE A 29 0.05 31.27 24.85
C ILE A 29 1.07 31.22 23.71
N SER A 30 2.35 31.29 24.05
CA SER A 30 3.43 31.23 23.05
C SER A 30 3.55 29.85 22.40
N SER A 31 3.03 28.81 23.05
CA SER A 31 2.94 27.45 22.52
C SER A 31 1.96 26.60 23.31
N PHE A 32 1.33 25.63 22.65
CA PHE A 32 0.63 24.54 23.33
C PHE A 32 1.65 23.52 23.82
N LYS A 33 1.52 23.07 25.07
CA LYS A 33 2.35 21.98 25.58
C LYS A 33 1.94 20.67 24.89
N ASN A 34 2.69 20.23 23.89
CA ASN A 34 2.48 18.93 23.27
C ASN A 34 2.88 17.83 24.26
N THR A 35 1.90 17.16 24.87
CA THR A 35 2.15 16.15 25.91
C THR A 35 1.81 14.73 25.48
N ASN A 36 1.19 14.54 24.32
CA ASN A 36 0.57 13.25 23.97
C ASN A 36 1.10 12.62 22.67
N HIS A 37 1.87 13.36 21.86
CA HIS A 37 2.16 12.97 20.48
C HIS A 37 3.59 13.33 20.07
N PRO A 38 4.40 12.38 19.56
CA PRO A 38 5.72 12.68 19.04
C PRO A 38 5.70 13.74 17.93
N GLU A 39 6.67 14.66 17.94
CA GLU A 39 6.96 15.55 16.81
C GLU A 39 7.97 14.84 15.92
N ILE A 40 7.55 14.40 14.74
CA ILE A 40 8.28 13.43 13.91
C ILE A 40 9.08 14.13 12.82
N ALA A 41 10.33 13.71 12.63
CA ALA A 41 11.13 14.07 11.46
C ALA A 41 11.74 12.84 10.78
N TYR A 42 11.98 12.99 9.48
CA TYR A 42 12.71 12.02 8.67
C TYR A 42 14.18 12.38 8.57
N TRP A 43 15.03 11.38 8.78
CA TRP A 43 16.45 11.49 8.52
C TRP A 43 16.88 10.48 7.47
N PHE A 44 17.10 11.00 6.26
CA PHE A 44 17.71 10.28 5.16
C PHE A 44 19.17 9.94 5.47
N PHE A 45 19.36 8.71 5.92
CA PHE A 45 20.63 8.14 6.35
C PHE A 45 21.40 7.62 5.14
N ASN A 46 22.50 8.30 4.81
CA ASN A 46 23.34 7.99 3.65
C ASN A 46 24.72 7.47 4.07
N LYS A 47 25.58 7.15 3.09
CA LYS A 47 26.93 6.63 3.34
C LYS A 47 27.79 7.50 4.28
N ASP A 48 27.60 8.82 4.27
CA ASP A 48 28.41 9.73 5.09
C ASP A 48 28.07 9.56 6.57
N MET A 49 26.83 9.14 6.87
CA MET A 49 26.35 8.85 8.21
C MET A 49 26.85 7.50 8.75
N LEU A 50 27.64 6.74 7.98
CA LEU A 50 28.38 5.58 8.52
C LEU A 50 29.55 6.01 9.41
N ASN A 51 29.93 7.30 9.38
CA ASN A 51 30.97 7.88 10.24
C ASN A 51 30.38 8.41 11.56
N GLU A 52 31.01 8.05 12.68
CA GLU A 52 30.57 8.43 14.03
C GLU A 52 30.48 9.94 14.27
N ALA A 53 31.49 10.70 13.87
CA ALA A 53 31.49 12.15 14.07
C ALA A 53 30.34 12.81 13.31
N ALA A 54 30.01 12.29 12.12
CA ALA A 54 28.96 12.83 11.27
C ALA A 54 27.57 12.64 11.88
N TRP A 55 27.21 11.43 12.32
CA TRP A 55 25.90 11.19 12.92
C TRP A 55 25.76 11.84 14.31
N LYS A 56 26.85 11.95 15.09
CA LYS A 56 26.84 12.69 16.37
C LYS A 56 26.54 14.17 16.15
N SER A 57 27.24 14.80 15.22
CA SER A 57 27.03 16.21 14.87
C SER A 57 25.59 16.47 14.41
N LYS A 58 25.01 15.55 13.63
CA LYS A 58 23.59 15.66 13.22
C LYS A 58 22.62 15.55 14.39
N ILE A 59 22.84 14.60 15.32
CA ILE A 59 22.03 14.48 16.54
C ILE A 59 22.13 15.74 17.39
N ASP A 60 23.34 16.28 17.59
CA ASP A 60 23.54 17.51 18.37
C ASP A 60 22.81 18.70 17.73
N SER A 61 22.86 18.81 16.40
CA SER A 61 22.13 19.83 15.66
C SER A 61 20.61 19.67 15.82
N LEU A 62 20.08 18.45 15.71
CA LEU A 62 18.64 18.20 15.88
C LEU A 62 18.16 18.51 17.30
N ALA A 63 18.91 18.07 18.31
CA ALA A 63 18.58 18.31 19.72
C ALA A 63 18.67 19.79 20.11
N PHE A 64 19.60 20.54 19.52
CA PHE A 64 19.78 21.96 19.82
C PHE A 64 18.80 22.86 19.05
N ALA A 65 18.59 22.60 17.75
CA ALA A 65 17.96 23.56 16.84
C ALA A 65 16.54 23.20 16.40
N SER A 66 16.05 21.98 16.69
CA SER A 66 14.73 21.54 16.22
C SER A 66 13.72 21.35 17.36
N LYS A 67 12.42 21.27 17.01
CA LYS A 67 11.33 20.91 17.93
C LYS A 67 10.92 19.45 17.80
N TYR A 68 11.55 18.70 16.89
CA TYR A 68 11.26 17.29 16.71
C TYR A 68 11.79 16.48 17.88
N THR A 69 10.97 15.56 18.36
CA THR A 69 11.28 14.69 19.50
C THR A 69 11.54 13.26 19.07
N PHE A 70 11.12 12.90 17.85
CA PHE A 70 11.20 11.55 17.31
C PHE A 70 11.75 11.61 15.88
N ILE A 71 12.82 10.87 15.61
CA ILE A 71 13.47 10.83 14.30
C ILE A 71 13.38 9.44 13.70
N PHE A 72 12.75 9.30 12.54
CA PHE A 72 12.82 8.08 11.74
C PHE A 72 14.09 8.06 10.90
N LEU A 73 14.90 7.02 11.07
CA LEU A 73 16.03 6.74 10.20
C LEU A 73 15.53 6.07 8.94
N THR A 74 15.98 6.56 7.79
CA THR A 74 15.57 6.07 6.47
C THR A 74 16.79 5.81 5.61
N ALA A 75 16.99 4.59 5.15
CA ALA A 75 18.14 4.27 4.30
C ALA A 75 18.09 5.00 2.95
N ARG A 76 19.20 5.62 2.55
CA ARG A 76 19.42 6.26 1.24
C ARG A 76 20.86 6.01 0.77
N ASN A 77 21.09 6.15 -0.53
CA ASN A 77 22.42 6.25 -1.16
C ASN A 77 23.48 5.24 -0.63
N ASN A 78 23.39 3.98 -1.07
CA ASN A 78 24.32 2.89 -0.74
C ASN A 78 24.35 2.48 0.74
N VAL A 79 23.26 2.72 1.47
CA VAL A 79 23.01 2.16 2.80
C VAL A 79 21.86 1.16 2.71
N ASP A 80 22.00 0.03 3.39
CA ASP A 80 21.01 -1.03 3.45
C ASP A 80 20.73 -1.39 4.91
N PHE A 81 19.51 -1.16 5.38
CA PHE A 81 19.12 -1.50 6.75
C PHE A 81 18.78 -2.99 6.91
N PHE A 82 18.77 -3.77 5.82
CA PHE A 82 18.66 -5.23 5.83
C PHE A 82 20.04 -5.92 6.01
N ASP A 83 21.12 -5.16 6.24
CA ASP A 83 22.46 -5.66 6.58
C ASP A 83 22.76 -5.44 8.08
N PRO A 84 22.30 -6.34 8.97
CA PRO A 84 22.46 -6.16 10.41
C PRO A 84 23.92 -6.28 10.87
N GLU A 85 24.77 -7.02 10.17
CA GLU A 85 26.19 -7.14 10.53
C GLU A 85 26.89 -5.78 10.46
N LYS A 86 26.60 -5.02 9.40
CA LYS A 86 27.14 -3.68 9.21
C LYS A 86 26.44 -2.64 10.09
N MET A 87 25.11 -2.68 10.16
CA MET A 87 24.32 -1.58 10.73
C MET A 87 24.12 -1.68 12.24
N LYS A 88 24.09 -2.89 12.83
CA LYS A 88 23.81 -3.07 14.27
C LYS A 88 24.79 -2.30 15.18
N PRO A 89 26.12 -2.32 14.97
CA PRO A 89 27.06 -1.55 15.81
C PRO A 89 26.83 -0.03 15.71
N ILE A 90 26.53 0.45 14.51
CA ILE A 90 26.27 1.87 14.24
C ILE A 90 24.99 2.32 14.94
N PHE A 91 23.89 1.59 14.74
CA PHE A 91 22.61 1.90 15.34
C PHE A 91 22.61 1.80 16.86
N SER A 92 23.32 0.82 17.43
CA SER A 92 23.43 0.70 18.89
C SER A 92 24.01 1.98 19.50
N SER A 93 25.15 2.45 18.95
CA SER A 93 25.82 3.67 19.42
C SER A 93 25.02 4.94 19.14
N LEU A 94 24.37 5.00 17.97
CA LEU A 94 23.57 6.14 17.54
C LEU A 94 22.34 6.33 18.42
N VAL A 95 21.57 5.26 18.66
CA VAL A 95 20.35 5.30 19.48
C VAL A 95 20.69 5.66 20.92
N GLU A 96 21.74 5.06 21.50
CA GLU A 96 22.20 5.40 22.84
C GLU A 96 22.58 6.89 22.96
N TYR A 97 23.30 7.43 21.96
CA TYR A 97 23.68 8.84 21.96
C TYR A 97 22.46 9.76 21.78
N ALA A 98 21.52 9.42 20.90
CA ALA A 98 20.29 10.17 20.71
C ALA A 98 19.44 10.24 21.99
N HIS A 99 19.31 9.11 22.69
CA HIS A 99 18.59 9.04 23.97
C HIS A 99 19.22 9.94 25.03
N LYS A 100 20.57 9.99 25.12
CA LYS A 100 21.28 10.93 26.02
C LYS A 100 21.01 12.40 25.69
N LYS A 101 20.58 12.69 24.45
CA LYS A 101 20.21 14.03 23.98
C LYS A 101 18.70 14.28 24.03
N GLY A 102 17.92 13.34 24.55
CA GLY A 102 16.46 13.45 24.68
C GLY A 102 15.70 13.24 23.37
N LEU A 103 16.32 12.62 22.35
CA LEU A 103 15.68 12.31 21.08
C LEU A 103 15.33 10.82 21.00
N GLN A 104 14.10 10.53 20.55
CA GLN A 104 13.65 9.19 20.21
C GLN A 104 14.06 8.81 18.79
N ILE A 105 14.36 7.53 18.54
CA ILE A 105 14.80 7.04 17.24
C ILE A 105 13.91 5.89 16.76
N GLY A 106 13.35 6.02 15.57
CA GLY A 106 12.64 4.96 14.87
C GLY A 106 13.42 4.40 13.69
N LEU A 107 13.15 3.14 13.35
CA LEU A 107 13.70 2.42 12.21
C LEU A 107 12.65 2.35 11.09
N GLN A 108 12.89 3.01 9.96
CA GLN A 108 12.11 2.76 8.75
C GLN A 108 12.73 1.59 7.98
N LEU A 109 11.92 0.57 7.70
CA LEU A 109 12.23 -0.46 6.72
C LEU A 109 11.44 -0.13 5.45
N TRP A 110 12.10 -0.07 4.30
CA TRP A 110 11.47 0.29 3.03
C TRP A 110 12.02 -0.57 1.89
N GLY A 111 11.18 -0.83 0.90
CA GLY A 111 11.48 -1.72 -0.22
C GLY A 111 11.19 -3.20 0.06
N THR A 112 11.38 -4.05 -0.95
CA THR A 112 11.23 -5.49 -0.83
C THR A 112 12.60 -6.13 -0.60
N PRO A 113 12.80 -6.90 0.48
CA PRO A 113 14.08 -7.54 0.73
C PRO A 113 14.38 -8.55 -0.38
N LYS A 114 15.64 -8.54 -0.84
CA LYS A 114 16.09 -9.32 -2.00
C LYS A 114 15.96 -10.84 -1.76
N ASN A 115 16.16 -11.62 -2.82
CA ASN A 115 16.20 -13.10 -2.76
C ASN A 115 14.86 -13.72 -2.39
N THR A 116 13.86 -13.52 -3.24
CA THR A 116 12.55 -14.15 -3.10
C THR A 116 12.52 -15.53 -3.73
N SER A 117 11.96 -16.53 -3.04
CA SER A 117 11.80 -17.86 -3.64
C SER A 117 10.70 -17.87 -4.73
N GLU A 118 10.82 -18.75 -5.73
CA GLU A 118 9.79 -18.87 -6.79
C GLU A 118 8.39 -19.20 -6.23
N ALA A 119 8.34 -19.93 -5.11
CA ALA A 119 7.10 -20.31 -4.46
C ALA A 119 6.40 -19.11 -3.78
N ALA A 120 7.18 -18.21 -3.18
CA ALA A 120 6.67 -17.06 -2.44
C ALA A 120 6.56 -15.78 -3.28
N CYS A 121 7.00 -15.79 -4.53
CA CYS A 121 7.07 -14.58 -5.33
C CYS A 121 5.70 -14.08 -5.82
N GLU A 122 5.60 -12.76 -6.00
CA GLU A 122 4.53 -12.13 -6.77
C GLU A 122 4.66 -12.48 -8.25
N ARG A 123 3.51 -12.54 -8.90
CA ARG A 123 3.38 -12.81 -10.33
C ARG A 123 2.40 -11.82 -10.93
N SER A 124 2.76 -11.32 -12.11
CA SER A 124 1.82 -10.61 -12.96
C SER A 124 1.15 -11.61 -13.90
N VAL A 125 -0.17 -11.62 -13.93
CA VAL A 125 -0.99 -12.37 -14.87
C VAL A 125 -1.34 -11.48 -16.05
N VAL A 126 -1.02 -11.95 -17.25
CA VAL A 126 -1.37 -11.32 -18.52
C VAL A 126 -2.37 -12.19 -19.25
N GLU A 127 -3.42 -11.57 -19.77
CA GLU A 127 -4.48 -12.22 -20.54
C GLU A 127 -4.37 -11.90 -22.04
N ASN A 128 -4.74 -12.86 -22.88
CA ASN A 128 -4.98 -12.66 -24.30
C ASN A 128 -5.91 -13.73 -24.84
N GLU A 129 -6.45 -13.51 -26.04
CA GLU A 129 -7.39 -14.43 -26.67
C GLU A 129 -7.21 -14.51 -28.18
N ALA A 130 -7.66 -15.63 -28.76
CA ALA A 130 -7.72 -15.82 -30.20
C ALA A 130 -8.95 -16.65 -30.56
N ILE A 131 -9.43 -16.48 -31.79
CA ILE A 131 -10.47 -17.33 -32.37
C ILE A 131 -9.78 -18.50 -33.05
N LEU A 132 -10.27 -19.72 -32.83
CA LEU A 132 -9.76 -20.90 -33.53
C LEU A 132 -10.12 -20.83 -35.01
N ASP A 133 -9.14 -21.10 -35.87
CA ASP A 133 -9.30 -21.15 -37.33
C ASP A 133 -10.16 -22.35 -37.78
N GLU A 134 -10.34 -22.50 -39.09
CA GLU A 134 -11.07 -23.60 -39.73
C GLU A 134 -10.53 -25.01 -39.40
N ASN A 135 -9.27 -25.08 -38.94
CA ASN A 135 -8.62 -26.32 -38.53
C ASN A 135 -8.62 -26.50 -37.00
N GLY A 136 -9.33 -25.65 -36.24
CA GLY A 136 -9.38 -25.71 -34.80
C GLY A 136 -8.07 -25.26 -34.14
N THR A 137 -7.27 -24.43 -34.81
CA THR A 137 -5.93 -24.01 -34.34
C THR A 137 -5.88 -22.52 -34.04
N ALA A 138 -5.06 -22.13 -33.06
CA ALA A 138 -4.70 -20.74 -32.82
C ALA A 138 -3.31 -20.62 -32.19
N ASN A 139 -2.66 -19.46 -32.40
CA ASN A 139 -1.44 -19.09 -31.69
C ASN A 139 -1.74 -17.87 -30.81
N ILE A 140 -1.29 -17.91 -29.56
CA ILE A 140 -1.47 -16.80 -28.61
C ILE A 140 -0.11 -16.44 -28.02
N TYR A 141 0.21 -15.14 -28.05
CA TYR A 141 1.43 -14.59 -27.51
C TYR A 141 1.11 -13.65 -26.35
N ASN A 142 1.74 -13.89 -25.20
CA ASN A 142 1.69 -13.01 -24.04
C ASN A 142 3.08 -12.53 -23.67
N LYS A 143 3.17 -11.25 -23.32
CA LYS A 143 4.38 -10.60 -22.84
C LYS A 143 4.08 -9.84 -21.57
N ALA A 144 4.97 -9.97 -20.58
CA ALA A 144 4.95 -9.18 -19.37
C ALA A 144 5.01 -7.68 -19.72
N LYS A 145 4.12 -6.89 -19.12
CA LYS A 145 4.06 -5.45 -19.29
C LYS A 145 3.45 -4.78 -18.06
N HIS A 146 3.50 -3.45 -18.02
CA HIS A 146 2.91 -2.61 -16.99
C HIS A 146 3.37 -2.88 -15.55
N ILE A 147 4.58 -3.42 -15.37
CA ILE A 147 5.27 -3.51 -14.07
C ILE A 147 6.37 -2.45 -14.05
N ARG A 148 6.41 -1.63 -12.99
CA ARG A 148 7.39 -0.55 -12.87
C ARG A 148 8.80 -1.10 -12.71
N ALA A 149 9.78 -0.37 -13.23
CA ALA A 149 11.18 -0.80 -13.24
C ALA A 149 11.75 -1.07 -11.83
N GLN A 150 11.23 -0.40 -10.79
CA GLN A 150 11.62 -0.60 -9.40
C GLN A 150 11.34 -2.03 -8.90
N SER A 151 10.35 -2.72 -9.49
CA SER A 151 10.03 -4.12 -9.19
C SER A 151 10.93 -5.12 -9.92
N GLY A 152 11.86 -4.63 -10.75
CA GLY A 152 12.73 -5.45 -11.56
C GLY A 152 12.08 -6.03 -12.81
N LYS A 153 12.78 -6.94 -13.46
CA LYS A 153 12.31 -7.69 -14.64
C LYS A 153 11.78 -9.06 -14.20
N PRO A 154 10.84 -9.65 -14.95
CA PRO A 154 10.46 -11.03 -14.66
C PRO A 154 11.65 -11.95 -14.90
N PHE A 155 11.77 -13.02 -14.10
CA PHE A 155 12.83 -14.03 -14.21
C PHE A 155 12.32 -15.37 -14.76
N LYS A 156 11.00 -15.49 -14.97
CA LYS A 156 10.33 -16.69 -15.48
C LYS A 156 8.96 -16.31 -16.01
N SER A 157 8.49 -17.04 -17.02
CA SER A 157 7.11 -16.97 -17.52
C SER A 157 6.54 -18.37 -17.73
N ALA A 158 5.23 -18.55 -17.52
CA ALA A 158 4.55 -19.83 -17.72
C ALA A 158 3.07 -19.65 -18.08
N LEU A 159 2.47 -20.68 -18.67
CA LEU A 159 1.01 -20.80 -18.76
C LEU A 159 0.40 -20.88 -17.35
N LEU A 160 -0.70 -20.15 -17.12
CA LEU A 160 -1.50 -20.27 -15.89
C LEU A 160 -2.78 -21.05 -16.17
N LYS A 161 -3.62 -20.57 -17.08
CA LYS A 161 -4.86 -21.24 -17.50
C LYS A 161 -5.17 -20.97 -18.96
N ALA A 162 -5.90 -21.90 -19.57
CA ALA A 162 -6.51 -21.70 -20.88
C ALA A 162 -7.93 -22.25 -20.89
N TYR A 163 -8.87 -21.47 -21.43
CA TYR A 163 -10.26 -21.84 -21.59
C TYR A 163 -10.67 -21.74 -23.04
N LEU A 164 -11.54 -22.65 -23.48
CA LEU A 164 -12.17 -22.64 -24.80
C LEU A 164 -13.68 -22.51 -24.62
N PHE A 165 -14.32 -21.60 -25.35
CA PHE A 165 -15.76 -21.37 -25.26
C PHE A 165 -16.29 -20.65 -26.49
N LYS A 166 -17.61 -20.68 -26.66
CA LYS A 166 -18.32 -19.92 -27.69
C LYS A 166 -18.85 -18.62 -27.10
N LYS A 167 -18.42 -17.49 -27.65
CA LYS A 167 -18.95 -16.17 -27.26
C LYS A 167 -20.40 -16.04 -27.72
N THR A 168 -21.22 -15.46 -26.86
CA THR A 168 -22.57 -14.99 -27.21
C THR A 168 -22.62 -13.47 -27.30
N ALA A 169 -21.67 -12.77 -26.66
CA ALA A 169 -21.44 -11.34 -26.76
C ALA A 169 -20.00 -11.00 -26.35
N ASN A 170 -19.67 -9.71 -26.27
CA ASN A 170 -18.32 -9.23 -25.94
C ASN A 170 -17.79 -9.72 -24.57
N VAL A 171 -18.68 -9.90 -23.59
CA VAL A 171 -18.33 -10.32 -22.21
C VAL A 171 -19.09 -11.56 -21.74
N PHE A 172 -19.80 -12.22 -22.67
CA PHE A 172 -20.65 -13.38 -22.35
C PHE A 172 -20.31 -14.59 -23.22
N TYR A 173 -20.46 -15.78 -22.63
CA TYR A 173 -20.28 -17.06 -23.31
C TYR A 173 -21.48 -17.99 -23.16
N GLU A 174 -21.62 -18.93 -24.08
CA GLU A 174 -22.61 -20.01 -23.99
C GLU A 174 -22.19 -20.98 -22.87
N PRO A 175 -22.95 -21.12 -21.76
CA PRO A 175 -22.48 -21.83 -20.57
C PRO A 175 -22.03 -23.27 -20.81
N SER A 176 -22.73 -24.01 -21.67
CA SER A 176 -22.42 -25.40 -22.04
C SER A 176 -21.14 -25.55 -22.88
N SER A 177 -20.60 -24.45 -23.41
CA SER A 177 -19.44 -24.47 -24.31
C SER A 177 -18.10 -24.33 -23.59
N LEU A 178 -18.09 -23.94 -22.31
CA LEU A 178 -16.86 -23.66 -21.58
C LEU A 178 -16.09 -24.94 -21.25
N MET A 179 -14.83 -24.98 -21.65
CA MET A 179 -13.90 -26.08 -21.39
C MET A 179 -12.57 -25.54 -20.86
N ASP A 180 -12.00 -26.18 -19.83
CA ASP A 180 -10.61 -25.96 -19.43
C ASP A 180 -9.71 -26.78 -20.36
N ILE A 181 -8.91 -26.09 -21.17
CA ILE A 181 -7.98 -26.68 -22.13
C ILE A 181 -6.52 -26.50 -21.73
N THR A 182 -6.24 -26.13 -20.47
CA THR A 182 -4.89 -25.81 -19.99
C THR A 182 -3.88 -26.91 -20.31
N ASN A 183 -4.25 -28.17 -20.07
CA ASN A 183 -3.38 -29.33 -20.32
C ASN A 183 -3.25 -29.71 -21.81
N GLN A 184 -4.00 -29.04 -22.69
CA GLN A 184 -4.02 -29.28 -24.13
C GLN A 184 -3.23 -28.20 -24.91
N CYS A 185 -2.80 -27.13 -24.23
CA CYS A 185 -1.97 -26.10 -24.83
C CYS A 185 -0.50 -26.53 -24.90
N LYS A 186 0.16 -26.27 -26.04
CA LYS A 186 1.59 -26.50 -26.22
C LYS A 186 2.34 -25.18 -26.17
N ILE A 187 3.37 -25.07 -25.33
CA ILE A 187 4.29 -23.94 -25.34
C ILE A 187 5.24 -24.12 -26.53
N SER A 188 5.15 -23.22 -27.51
CA SER A 188 6.00 -23.24 -28.71
C SER A 188 7.30 -22.47 -28.49
N ALA A 189 7.28 -21.42 -27.68
CA ALA A 189 8.47 -20.68 -27.25
C ALA A 189 8.20 -19.98 -25.90
N THR A 190 9.25 -19.78 -25.10
CA THR A 190 9.15 -19.01 -23.86
C THR A 190 10.46 -18.25 -23.58
N THR A 191 10.33 -17.07 -22.99
CA THR A 191 11.42 -16.31 -22.39
C THR A 191 11.05 -15.95 -20.96
N ASP A 192 11.96 -15.34 -20.20
CA ASP A 192 11.66 -14.85 -18.86
C ASP A 192 10.48 -13.87 -18.82
N SER A 193 10.18 -13.20 -19.94
CA SER A 193 9.14 -12.17 -20.04
C SER A 193 8.00 -12.50 -21.01
N SER A 194 7.98 -13.67 -21.64
CA SER A 194 6.96 -14.00 -22.64
C SER A 194 6.70 -15.49 -22.81
N VAL A 195 5.48 -15.79 -23.27
CA VAL A 195 5.04 -17.15 -23.62
C VAL A 195 4.33 -17.10 -24.97
N LEU A 196 4.75 -17.95 -25.89
CA LEU A 196 4.05 -18.24 -27.14
C LEU A 196 3.43 -19.63 -27.04
N LEU A 197 2.12 -19.70 -27.22
CA LEU A 197 1.32 -20.92 -27.12
C LEU A 197 0.73 -21.26 -28.47
N GLN A 198 0.74 -22.54 -28.79
CA GLN A 198 -0.04 -23.14 -29.86
C GLN A 198 -1.18 -23.95 -29.24
N ILE A 199 -2.39 -23.70 -29.73
CA ILE A 199 -3.60 -24.42 -29.34
C ILE A 199 -4.06 -25.18 -30.58
N THR A 200 -4.25 -26.49 -30.45
CA THR A 200 -4.75 -27.35 -31.51
C THR A 200 -5.89 -28.18 -30.96
N GLN A 201 -7.05 -28.06 -31.60
CA GLN A 201 -8.31 -28.70 -31.24
C GLN A 201 -8.94 -29.34 -32.47
N ASP A 202 -10.01 -30.11 -32.28
CA ASP A 202 -10.82 -30.62 -33.40
C ASP A 202 -11.40 -29.47 -34.24
N LYS A 203 -11.55 -29.69 -35.55
CA LYS A 203 -12.17 -28.74 -36.49
C LYS A 203 -13.60 -28.32 -36.09
N LYS A 204 -14.30 -29.13 -35.30
CA LYS A 204 -15.64 -28.80 -34.77
C LYS A 204 -15.63 -27.56 -33.85
N PHE A 205 -14.47 -27.19 -33.32
CA PHE A 205 -14.28 -25.99 -32.49
C PHE A 205 -13.85 -24.76 -33.30
N ALA A 206 -13.82 -24.84 -34.63
CA ALA A 206 -13.62 -23.66 -35.47
C ALA A 206 -14.58 -22.53 -35.06
N GLY A 207 -14.06 -21.31 -34.91
CA GLY A 207 -14.84 -20.14 -34.44
C GLY A 207 -15.01 -20.05 -32.91
N TYR A 208 -14.57 -21.02 -32.12
CA TYR A 208 -14.52 -20.88 -30.65
C TYR A 208 -13.43 -19.88 -30.25
N THR A 209 -13.62 -19.20 -29.13
CA THR A 209 -12.60 -18.36 -28.52
C THR A 209 -11.75 -19.18 -27.56
N ALA A 210 -10.44 -19.17 -27.76
CA ALA A 210 -9.46 -19.56 -26.78
C ALA A 210 -9.02 -18.33 -25.97
N TYR A 211 -9.22 -18.34 -24.66
CA TYR A 211 -8.75 -17.32 -23.74
C TYR A 211 -7.65 -17.91 -22.87
N VAL A 212 -6.53 -17.21 -22.78
CA VAL A 212 -5.32 -17.69 -22.12
C VAL A 212 -4.84 -16.66 -21.13
N THR A 213 -4.50 -17.12 -19.93
CA THR A 213 -3.74 -16.37 -18.94
C THR A 213 -2.35 -16.97 -18.77
N THR A 214 -1.34 -16.12 -18.77
CA THR A 214 0.05 -16.48 -18.44
C THR A 214 0.48 -15.75 -17.19
N GLN A 215 1.43 -16.31 -16.46
CA GLN A 215 2.01 -15.74 -15.25
C GLN A 215 3.49 -15.42 -15.47
N HIS A 216 3.92 -14.25 -14.98
CA HIS A 216 5.27 -13.72 -15.09
C HIS A 216 5.81 -13.44 -13.70
N PHE A 217 6.95 -14.06 -13.34
CA PHE A 217 7.44 -14.16 -11.97
C PHE A 217 8.45 -13.04 -11.68
N TYR A 218 8.29 -12.32 -10.58
CA TYR A 218 9.16 -11.19 -10.19
C TYR A 218 9.89 -11.49 -8.89
N GLN A 219 11.11 -10.96 -8.70
CA GLN A 219 11.87 -11.15 -7.45
C GLN A 219 11.33 -10.27 -6.29
N VAL A 220 10.01 -10.30 -6.08
CA VAL A 220 9.28 -9.55 -5.07
C VAL A 220 8.45 -10.57 -4.29
N SER A 221 8.58 -10.62 -2.97
CA SER A 221 7.78 -11.55 -2.16
C SER A 221 6.31 -11.14 -2.21
N SER A 222 5.43 -12.13 -2.32
CA SER A 222 4.01 -11.90 -2.20
C SER A 222 3.65 -11.52 -0.78
N ASN A 223 2.87 -10.46 -0.64
CA ASN A 223 2.36 -10.02 0.66
C ASN A 223 1.42 -11.06 1.30
N HIS A 224 0.98 -12.04 0.53
CA HIS A 224 0.25 -13.20 1.02
C HIS A 224 1.14 -14.31 1.59
N SER A 225 2.44 -14.31 1.29
CA SER A 225 3.40 -15.32 1.73
C SER A 225 3.92 -15.08 3.14
N GLN A 226 4.33 -16.16 3.81
CA GLN A 226 5.04 -16.06 5.08
C GLN A 226 6.44 -15.46 4.90
N GLU A 227 7.09 -15.73 3.76
CA GLU A 227 8.42 -15.20 3.44
C GLU A 227 8.46 -13.67 3.45
N ALA A 228 7.41 -13.01 2.94
CA ALA A 228 7.30 -11.55 2.99
C ALA A 228 7.30 -11.03 4.44
N ILE A 229 6.58 -11.70 5.35
CA ILE A 229 6.57 -11.35 6.78
C ILE A 229 7.94 -11.60 7.41
N ASP A 230 8.48 -12.81 7.21
CA ASP A 230 9.73 -13.25 7.84
C ASP A 230 10.89 -12.34 7.46
N LYS A 231 10.93 -11.86 6.22
CA LYS A 231 11.95 -10.91 5.76
C LYS A 231 12.04 -9.65 6.62
N PHE A 232 10.92 -9.10 7.07
CA PHE A 232 10.93 -7.95 7.96
C PHE A 232 11.12 -8.35 9.42
N VAL A 233 10.40 -9.37 9.89
CA VAL A 233 10.47 -9.82 11.29
C VAL A 233 11.89 -10.26 11.66
N ASN A 234 12.60 -10.95 10.76
CA ASN A 234 13.99 -11.36 11.00
C ASN A 234 14.92 -10.16 11.18
N ILE A 235 14.71 -9.06 10.45
CA ILE A 235 15.49 -7.83 10.65
C ILE A 235 15.13 -7.15 11.98
N LEU A 236 13.86 -7.08 12.35
CA LEU A 236 13.48 -6.57 13.67
C LEU A 236 14.12 -7.41 14.79
N GLN A 237 14.14 -8.73 14.65
CA GLN A 237 14.79 -9.64 15.59
C GLN A 237 16.31 -9.44 15.63
N ALA A 238 16.96 -9.21 14.50
CA ALA A 238 18.40 -8.94 14.45
C ALA A 238 18.77 -7.67 15.24
N TYR A 239 17.87 -6.67 15.24
CA TYR A 239 18.03 -5.41 15.96
C TYR A 239 17.38 -5.37 17.36
N LYS A 240 16.85 -6.47 17.87
CA LYS A 240 16.07 -6.51 19.13
C LYS A 240 16.76 -5.92 20.36
N ASP A 241 18.10 -5.91 20.39
CA ASP A 241 18.90 -5.42 21.52
C ASP A 241 19.11 -3.90 21.48
N ILE A 242 18.66 -3.24 20.41
CA ILE A 242 18.70 -1.78 20.25
C ILE A 242 17.35 -1.22 20.70
N PRO A 243 17.31 -0.25 21.61
CA PRO A 243 16.08 0.29 22.15
C PRO A 243 15.43 1.30 21.17
N PHE A 244 15.06 0.85 19.97
CA PHE A 244 14.33 1.69 19.02
C PHE A 244 12.97 2.09 19.59
N ASP A 245 12.62 3.37 19.47
CA ASP A 245 11.36 3.94 19.92
C ASP A 245 10.23 3.74 18.91
N GLY A 246 10.55 3.33 17.68
CA GLY A 246 9.53 3.02 16.68
C GLY A 246 10.03 2.28 15.45
N VAL A 247 9.07 1.79 14.67
CA VAL A 247 9.28 1.06 13.43
C VAL A 247 8.30 1.59 12.38
N GLY A 248 8.78 1.76 11.16
CA GLY A 248 7.98 2.28 10.06
C GLY A 248 8.09 1.41 8.81
N LEU A 249 6.97 1.25 8.11
CA LEU A 249 6.93 0.81 6.72
C LEU A 249 6.36 1.97 5.90
N ASP A 250 7.11 2.38 4.88
CA ASP A 250 6.81 3.56 4.07
C ASP A 250 6.45 3.12 2.65
N GLU A 251 5.31 3.61 2.15
CA GLU A 251 4.74 3.27 0.83
C GLU A 251 4.81 1.75 0.52
N TYR A 252 4.41 0.92 1.49
CA TYR A 252 4.50 -0.52 1.34
C TYR A 252 3.38 -1.05 0.43
N THR A 253 3.75 -1.53 -0.75
CA THR A 253 2.79 -1.95 -1.78
C THR A 253 2.88 -3.45 -2.07
N ASN A 254 1.90 -3.93 -2.83
CA ASN A 254 2.05 -5.12 -3.67
C ASN A 254 3.05 -4.84 -4.81
N LEU A 255 3.16 -5.77 -5.76
CA LEU A 255 3.99 -5.59 -6.95
C LEU A 255 3.59 -4.30 -7.69
N LYS A 256 4.56 -3.39 -7.89
CA LYS A 256 4.25 -2.06 -8.42
C LYS A 256 3.86 -2.10 -9.89
N LEU A 257 2.57 -1.83 -10.17
CA LEU A 257 2.03 -1.65 -11.51
C LEU A 257 2.31 -0.23 -12.02
N PHE A 258 2.26 -0.03 -13.35
CA PHE A 258 2.34 1.29 -13.96
C PHE A 258 1.30 2.23 -13.36
N ALA A 259 1.74 3.46 -13.06
CA ALA A 259 0.84 4.49 -12.62
C ALA A 259 -0.04 4.98 -13.78
N THR A 260 -1.15 5.64 -13.45
CA THR A 260 -2.15 6.07 -14.44
C THR A 260 -1.57 6.96 -15.53
N TRP A 261 -0.65 7.87 -15.21
CA TRP A 261 0.00 8.71 -16.22
C TRP A 261 0.93 7.92 -17.15
N GLU A 262 1.54 6.83 -16.69
CA GLU A 262 2.36 5.95 -17.52
C GLU A 262 1.48 5.19 -18.53
N LEU A 263 0.32 4.71 -18.08
CA LEU A 263 -0.69 4.06 -18.91
C LEU A 263 -1.30 5.03 -19.94
N GLN A 264 -1.63 6.26 -19.51
CA GLN A 264 -2.12 7.31 -20.41
C GLN A 264 -1.08 7.67 -21.47
N LYS A 265 0.20 7.79 -21.09
CA LYS A 265 1.30 8.03 -22.04
C LYS A 265 1.46 6.90 -23.04
N ALA A 266 1.27 5.65 -22.60
CA ALA A 266 1.32 4.47 -23.47
C ALA A 266 0.03 4.30 -24.31
N ASN A 267 -1.06 5.00 -23.97
CA ASN A 267 -2.39 4.79 -24.50
C ASN A 267 -2.86 3.32 -24.37
N GLU A 268 -2.55 2.70 -23.24
CA GLU A 268 -2.90 1.31 -22.94
C GLU A 268 -3.77 1.19 -21.69
N PRO A 269 -4.80 0.32 -21.69
CA PRO A 269 -5.53 -0.02 -20.47
C PRO A 269 -4.72 -1.01 -19.61
N LEU A 270 -4.85 -0.90 -18.29
CA LEU A 270 -4.31 -1.89 -17.35
C LEU A 270 -5.18 -3.15 -17.33
N ARG A 271 -4.62 -4.29 -17.71
CA ARG A 271 -5.31 -5.59 -17.68
C ARG A 271 -4.63 -6.62 -16.81
N GLU A 272 -3.41 -6.32 -16.39
CA GLU A 272 -2.60 -7.18 -15.56
C GLU A 272 -3.24 -7.38 -14.19
N ARG A 273 -3.10 -8.60 -13.66
CA ARG A 273 -3.56 -8.96 -12.31
C ARG A 273 -2.40 -9.52 -11.52
N LEU A 274 -2.41 -9.31 -10.20
CA LEU A 274 -1.44 -9.92 -9.31
C LEU A 274 -1.90 -11.31 -8.92
N TYR A 275 -0.93 -12.19 -8.71
CA TYR A 275 -1.18 -13.57 -8.34
C TYR A 275 0.03 -14.14 -7.61
N ALA A 276 -0.22 -14.99 -6.64
CA ALA A 276 0.80 -15.81 -5.99
C ALA A 276 0.16 -17.12 -5.50
N LEU A 277 0.98 -18.13 -5.24
CA LEU A 277 0.46 -19.42 -4.77
C LEU A 277 -0.23 -19.29 -3.41
N ASP A 278 0.35 -18.52 -2.48
CA ASP A 278 -0.25 -18.31 -1.17
C ASP A 278 -1.50 -17.40 -1.23
N MET A 279 -1.54 -16.47 -2.20
CA MET A 279 -2.76 -15.71 -2.52
C MET A 279 -3.87 -16.66 -2.98
N ALA A 280 -3.58 -17.60 -3.89
CA ALA A 280 -4.53 -18.58 -4.39
C ALA A 280 -5.07 -19.50 -3.27
N LYS A 281 -4.18 -19.99 -2.39
CA LYS A 281 -4.58 -20.78 -1.21
C LYS A 281 -5.50 -19.99 -0.27
N LYS A 282 -5.14 -18.73 0.03
CA LYS A 282 -5.95 -17.84 0.89
C LYS A 282 -7.31 -17.55 0.24
N TYR A 283 -7.32 -17.25 -1.04
CA TYR A 283 -8.54 -16.99 -1.81
C TYR A 283 -9.49 -18.20 -1.79
N LYS A 284 -8.96 -19.40 -2.06
CA LYS A 284 -9.74 -20.66 -2.00
C LYS A 284 -10.30 -20.92 -0.61
N SER A 285 -9.52 -20.65 0.43
CA SER A 285 -9.98 -20.80 1.82
C SER A 285 -11.14 -19.87 2.15
N LEU A 286 -11.04 -18.59 1.77
CA LEU A 286 -12.02 -17.54 2.07
C LEU A 286 -13.31 -17.68 1.26
N TYR A 287 -13.21 -17.93 -0.04
CA TYR A 287 -14.36 -17.86 -0.95
C TYR A 287 -14.84 -19.20 -1.47
N LYS A 288 -14.14 -20.29 -1.12
CA LYS A 288 -14.40 -21.64 -1.65
C LYS A 288 -14.43 -21.66 -3.19
N TYR A 289 -13.56 -20.85 -3.79
CA TYR A 289 -13.47 -20.65 -5.23
C TYR A 289 -12.01 -20.54 -5.66
N ASP A 290 -11.68 -20.96 -6.88
CA ASP A 290 -10.31 -20.89 -7.38
C ASP A 290 -10.06 -19.52 -8.01
N ILE A 291 -8.97 -18.85 -7.63
CA ILE A 291 -8.67 -17.50 -8.12
C ILE A 291 -8.37 -17.52 -9.62
N GLU A 292 -7.81 -18.60 -10.14
CA GLU A 292 -7.53 -18.79 -11.57
C GLU A 292 -8.83 -18.83 -12.40
N LYS A 293 -9.91 -19.35 -11.82
CA LYS A 293 -11.24 -19.27 -12.42
C LYS A 293 -11.85 -17.88 -12.25
N ALA A 294 -11.66 -17.25 -11.10
CA ALA A 294 -12.10 -15.87 -10.86
C ALA A 294 -11.48 -14.88 -11.86
N LEU A 295 -10.19 -15.03 -12.20
CA LEU A 295 -9.51 -14.20 -13.21
C LEU A 295 -10.20 -14.29 -14.58
N PHE A 296 -10.65 -15.48 -14.98
CA PHE A 296 -11.48 -15.64 -16.17
C PHE A 296 -12.86 -15.00 -16.00
N ASP A 297 -13.52 -15.21 -14.86
CA ASP A 297 -14.87 -14.71 -14.61
C ASP A 297 -14.93 -13.18 -14.52
N MET A 298 -13.84 -12.52 -14.12
CA MET A 298 -13.69 -11.07 -14.19
C MET A 298 -13.79 -10.55 -15.63
N ARG A 299 -13.48 -11.37 -16.63
CA ARG A 299 -13.55 -11.02 -18.06
C ARG A 299 -14.83 -11.53 -18.72
N TYR A 300 -15.26 -12.74 -18.37
CA TYR A 300 -16.34 -13.45 -19.04
C TYR A 300 -17.35 -14.05 -18.05
N ALA A 301 -18.63 -13.75 -18.27
CA ALA A 301 -19.73 -14.36 -17.53
C ALA A 301 -20.51 -15.34 -18.41
N PRO A 302 -21.15 -16.38 -17.84
CA PRO A 302 -22.14 -17.16 -18.56
C PRO A 302 -23.26 -16.24 -19.08
N ALA A 303 -23.82 -16.52 -20.24
CA ALA A 303 -24.93 -15.75 -20.78
C ALA A 303 -26.07 -15.63 -19.76
N ASN A 304 -26.58 -14.41 -19.57
CA ASN A 304 -27.63 -14.06 -18.60
C ASN A 304 -27.23 -14.21 -17.11
N GLN A 305 -25.92 -14.31 -16.80
CA GLN A 305 -25.42 -14.39 -15.41
C GLN A 305 -24.30 -13.36 -15.11
N PRO A 306 -24.53 -12.05 -15.31
CA PRO A 306 -23.52 -11.00 -15.07
C PRO A 306 -23.00 -10.99 -13.62
N GLU A 307 -23.78 -11.46 -12.66
CA GLU A 307 -23.42 -11.57 -11.25
C GLU A 307 -22.17 -12.42 -10.99
N VAL A 308 -21.85 -13.37 -11.88
CA VAL A 308 -20.63 -14.19 -11.79
C VAL A 308 -19.39 -13.29 -11.92
N SER A 309 -19.41 -12.36 -12.88
CA SER A 309 -18.30 -11.43 -13.09
C SER A 309 -18.20 -10.41 -11.97
N ILE A 310 -19.34 -9.86 -11.53
CA ILE A 310 -19.39 -8.91 -10.40
C ILE A 310 -18.81 -9.56 -9.14
N LYS A 311 -19.19 -10.81 -8.84
CA LYS A 311 -18.66 -11.55 -7.69
C LYS A 311 -17.15 -11.77 -7.81
N ALA A 312 -16.67 -12.17 -8.99
CA ALA A 312 -15.25 -12.41 -9.24
C ALA A 312 -14.41 -11.13 -9.05
N ILE A 313 -14.88 -9.99 -9.57
CA ILE A 313 -14.23 -8.68 -9.38
C ILE A 313 -14.19 -8.31 -7.90
N ASN A 314 -15.32 -8.39 -7.20
CA ASN A 314 -15.39 -7.98 -5.79
C ASN A 314 -14.52 -8.85 -4.88
N THR A 315 -14.53 -10.16 -5.08
CA THR A 315 -13.73 -11.10 -4.28
C THR A 315 -12.23 -10.99 -4.60
N TYR A 316 -11.87 -10.73 -5.86
CA TYR A 316 -10.50 -10.42 -6.25
C TYR A 316 -10.00 -9.11 -5.60
N MET A 317 -10.81 -8.05 -5.60
CA MET A 317 -10.43 -6.79 -4.96
C MET A 317 -10.32 -6.91 -3.44
N ASP A 318 -11.17 -7.72 -2.80
CA ASP A 318 -11.05 -7.96 -1.35
C ASP A 318 -9.79 -8.76 -0.99
N ILE A 319 -9.38 -9.76 -1.79
CA ILE A 319 -8.11 -10.46 -1.53
C ILE A 319 -6.91 -9.53 -1.75
N MET A 320 -6.92 -8.68 -2.77
CA MET A 320 -5.85 -7.71 -3.05
C MET A 320 -5.58 -6.79 -1.84
N ARG A 321 -6.64 -6.26 -1.23
CA ARG A 321 -6.56 -5.42 -0.01
C ARG A 321 -5.94 -6.15 1.18
N LYS A 322 -6.15 -7.47 1.29
CA LYS A 322 -5.62 -8.27 2.41
C LYS A 322 -4.12 -8.54 2.30
N GLY A 323 -3.51 -8.36 1.13
CA GLY A 323 -2.08 -8.58 0.91
C GLY A 323 -1.23 -7.69 1.82
N THR A 324 -1.18 -6.40 1.54
CA THR A 324 -0.41 -5.40 2.32
C THR A 324 -0.78 -5.41 3.80
N LEU A 325 -2.07 -5.53 4.13
CA LEU A 325 -2.56 -5.63 5.52
C LEU A 325 -1.94 -6.78 6.31
N ASN A 326 -1.65 -7.92 5.66
CA ASN A 326 -1.04 -9.08 6.30
C ASN A 326 0.37 -8.76 6.80
N VAL A 327 1.19 -8.11 5.97
CA VAL A 327 2.57 -7.73 6.34
C VAL A 327 2.57 -6.60 7.35
N GLU A 328 1.75 -5.56 7.13
CA GLU A 328 1.66 -4.41 8.03
C GLU A 328 1.20 -4.80 9.45
N THR A 329 0.21 -5.70 9.55
CA THR A 329 -0.27 -6.21 10.84
C THR A 329 0.82 -7.01 11.55
N ALA A 330 1.53 -7.87 10.82
CA ALA A 330 2.64 -8.64 11.38
C ALA A 330 3.79 -7.72 11.86
N MET A 331 4.08 -6.66 11.10
CA MET A 331 5.05 -5.64 11.49
C MET A 331 4.65 -4.90 12.77
N TYR A 332 3.40 -4.46 12.87
CA TYR A 332 2.88 -3.83 14.09
C TYR A 332 3.03 -4.75 15.30
N ASP A 333 2.54 -5.99 15.20
CA ASP A 333 2.52 -6.93 16.32
C ASP A 333 3.94 -7.32 16.75
N ASN A 334 4.84 -7.55 15.80
CA ASN A 334 6.22 -7.91 16.12
C ASN A 334 7.03 -6.71 16.64
N ALA A 335 6.85 -5.50 16.09
CA ALA A 335 7.53 -4.31 16.59
C ALA A 335 7.16 -4.05 18.06
N LYS A 336 5.86 -4.10 18.39
CA LYS A 336 5.35 -3.96 19.77
C LYS A 336 5.86 -5.05 20.70
N LYS A 337 6.00 -6.28 20.21
CA LYS A 337 6.53 -7.41 20.99
C LYS A 337 8.04 -7.30 21.24
N ILE A 338 8.81 -6.86 20.24
CA ILE A 338 10.28 -6.84 20.28
C ILE A 338 10.79 -5.60 21.02
N PHE A 339 10.32 -4.41 20.66
CA PHE A 339 10.82 -3.13 21.17
C PHE A 339 9.96 -2.58 22.33
N GLY A 340 8.79 -3.17 22.56
CA GLY A 340 7.91 -2.87 23.69
C GLY A 340 6.55 -2.29 23.30
N ALA A 341 5.56 -2.41 24.19
CA ALA A 341 4.18 -2.02 23.90
C ALA A 341 4.00 -0.52 23.55
N LYS A 342 4.96 0.32 23.94
CA LYS A 342 4.97 1.77 23.67
C LYS A 342 5.65 2.14 22.35
N THR A 343 6.30 1.21 21.66
CA THR A 343 6.98 1.45 20.38
C THR A 343 6.02 2.07 19.38
N PHE A 344 6.38 3.23 18.82
CA PHE A 344 5.60 3.89 17.79
C PHE A 344 5.65 3.05 16.50
N VAL A 345 4.50 2.76 15.90
CA VAL A 345 4.43 2.12 14.59
C VAL A 345 3.70 3.07 13.67
N GLY A 346 4.30 3.41 12.53
CA GLY A 346 3.73 4.44 11.67
C GLY A 346 4.28 4.46 10.26
N LEU A 347 4.27 5.67 9.69
CA LEU A 347 4.41 5.99 8.27
C LEU A 347 3.21 5.53 7.44
N HIS A 348 3.01 6.18 6.29
CA HIS A 348 1.81 6.00 5.47
C HIS A 348 1.91 4.78 4.57
N ASP A 349 0.76 4.17 4.34
CA ASP A 349 0.53 3.15 3.33
C ASP A 349 0.01 3.74 2.01
N SER A 350 -0.25 5.05 1.94
CA SER A 350 -0.67 5.72 0.71
C SER A 350 0.50 5.80 -0.29
N HIS A 351 0.24 5.52 -1.58
CA HIS A 351 1.26 5.57 -2.64
C HIS A 351 1.15 6.81 -3.53
N HIS A 352 -0.04 7.12 -4.08
CA HIS A 352 -0.25 8.33 -4.89
C HIS A 352 -1.45 9.17 -4.42
N ASN A 353 -1.94 8.95 -3.20
CA ASN A 353 -2.80 9.88 -2.42
C ASN A 353 -4.15 10.25 -3.02
N HIS A 354 -4.56 9.54 -4.06
CA HIS A 354 -5.85 9.70 -4.70
C HIS A 354 -6.56 8.35 -4.77
N LEU A 355 -7.88 8.39 -4.65
CA LEU A 355 -8.71 7.19 -4.83
C LEU A 355 -8.90 6.86 -6.32
N ASP A 356 -8.45 7.75 -7.21
CA ASP A 356 -8.33 7.47 -8.62
C ASP A 356 -6.94 6.90 -8.95
N GLY A 357 -6.89 6.11 -10.01
CA GLY A 357 -5.64 5.61 -10.55
C GLY A 357 -5.13 4.30 -9.96
N ASP A 358 -3.84 4.24 -9.61
CA ASP A 358 -3.14 2.98 -9.34
C ASP A 358 -3.14 2.54 -7.88
N GLU A 359 -3.56 3.40 -6.95
CA GLU A 359 -3.62 3.12 -5.51
C GLU A 359 -4.34 1.80 -5.19
N VAL A 360 -5.48 1.55 -5.85
CA VAL A 360 -6.26 0.31 -5.70
C VAL A 360 -5.46 -0.95 -5.99
N TRP A 361 -4.48 -0.88 -6.89
CA TRP A 361 -3.63 -2.02 -7.25
C TRP A 361 -2.41 -2.13 -6.35
N GLN A 362 -1.87 -0.99 -5.93
CA GLN A 362 -0.67 -0.91 -5.11
C GLN A 362 -0.96 -1.37 -3.68
N THR A 363 -2.03 -0.87 -3.08
CA THR A 363 -2.27 -1.01 -1.63
C THR A 363 -3.61 -1.67 -1.34
N GLY A 364 -4.50 -1.74 -2.35
CA GLY A 364 -5.89 -2.19 -2.17
C GLY A 364 -6.76 -1.19 -1.43
N ILE A 365 -6.28 0.06 -1.27
CA ILE A 365 -6.92 1.12 -0.50
C ILE A 365 -7.20 0.60 0.92
N ASN A 366 -6.12 0.24 1.60
CA ASN A 366 -6.12 -0.32 2.95
C ASN A 366 -6.04 0.75 4.06
N TRP A 367 -6.04 2.04 3.71
CA TRP A 367 -5.77 3.21 4.57
C TRP A 367 -6.53 3.23 5.91
N TRP A 368 -7.77 2.74 5.94
CA TRP A 368 -8.61 2.69 7.14
C TRP A 368 -8.43 1.43 8.00
N ASN A 369 -7.76 0.41 7.47
CA ASN A 369 -7.71 -0.93 8.05
C ASN A 369 -6.31 -1.35 8.48
N VAL A 370 -5.26 -0.59 8.13
CA VAL A 370 -3.91 -0.88 8.62
C VAL A 370 -3.91 -0.82 10.14
N LYS A 371 -3.26 -1.78 10.79
CA LYS A 371 -3.17 -1.79 12.25
C LYS A 371 -2.10 -0.80 12.69
N ARG A 372 -2.52 0.33 13.28
CA ARG A 372 -1.64 1.35 13.89
C ARG A 372 -2.29 1.95 15.15
N ASP A 373 -1.52 2.76 15.87
CA ASP A 373 -2.06 3.60 16.95
C ASP A 373 -2.59 4.93 16.40
N TYR A 374 -1.95 5.45 15.36
CA TYR A 374 -2.21 6.74 14.71
C TYR A 374 -2.50 6.53 13.22
N GLY A 375 -3.41 7.34 12.66
CA GLY A 375 -3.59 7.42 11.22
C GLY A 375 -2.39 8.10 10.56
N HIS A 376 -2.07 7.74 9.32
CA HIS A 376 -1.02 8.38 8.54
C HIS A 376 -1.51 8.58 7.11
N THR A 377 -1.17 9.73 6.52
CA THR A 377 -1.34 9.96 5.07
C THR A 377 -0.15 10.70 4.53
N ASP A 378 0.01 10.64 3.23
CA ASP A 378 0.96 11.45 2.50
C ASP A 378 0.32 12.75 1.97
N GLU A 379 1.14 13.65 1.41
CA GLU A 379 0.96 15.11 1.38
C GLU A 379 -0.34 15.57 0.72
N GLY A 380 -0.73 14.89 -0.36
CA GLY A 380 -1.84 15.30 -1.23
C GLY A 380 -3.22 14.82 -0.80
N THR A 381 -3.35 14.11 0.32
CA THR A 381 -4.60 13.42 0.65
C THR A 381 -5.70 14.41 1.03
N PRO A 382 -6.93 14.31 0.46
CA PRO A 382 -8.03 15.23 0.78
C PRO A 382 -8.42 15.20 2.28
N THR A 383 -8.73 16.37 2.85
CA THR A 383 -9.11 16.49 4.27
C THR A 383 -10.25 15.56 4.71
N PRO A 384 -11.34 15.34 3.94
CA PRO A 384 -12.38 14.38 4.34
C PRO A 384 -11.84 12.94 4.48
N THR A 385 -10.91 12.54 3.60
CA THR A 385 -10.24 11.25 3.68
C THR A 385 -9.36 11.16 4.92
N GLN A 386 -8.54 12.20 5.18
CA GLN A 386 -7.71 12.28 6.39
C GLN A 386 -8.56 12.18 7.66
N MET A 387 -9.66 12.91 7.75
CA MET A 387 -10.58 12.83 8.88
C MET A 387 -11.12 11.41 9.07
N GLY A 388 -11.59 10.78 7.98
CA GLY A 388 -12.08 9.41 8.02
C GLY A 388 -11.02 8.40 8.49
N ILE A 389 -9.78 8.57 8.04
CA ILE A 389 -8.64 7.75 8.49
C ILE A 389 -8.41 8.01 9.99
N ALA A 390 -8.30 9.26 10.44
CA ALA A 390 -8.06 9.60 11.85
C ALA A 390 -9.05 8.93 12.81
N TYR A 391 -10.35 8.90 12.46
CA TYR A 391 -11.40 8.22 13.25
C TYR A 391 -11.27 6.70 13.32
N GLY A 392 -10.53 6.08 12.40
CA GLY A 392 -10.31 4.63 12.37
C GLY A 392 -9.29 4.14 13.41
N TYR A 393 -8.53 5.04 14.04
CA TYR A 393 -7.40 4.68 14.90
C TYR A 393 -7.60 5.09 16.36
N SER A 394 -7.04 4.30 17.28
CA SER A 394 -7.27 4.42 18.73
C SER A 394 -6.89 5.78 19.34
N LYS A 395 -5.97 6.52 18.71
CA LYS A 395 -5.53 7.84 19.17
C LYS A 395 -6.33 9.00 18.57
N ASN A 396 -7.28 8.72 17.66
CA ASN A 396 -8.13 9.71 16.99
C ASN A 396 -7.33 10.90 16.42
N MET A 397 -6.15 10.62 15.88
CA MET A 397 -5.21 11.62 15.38
C MET A 397 -4.47 11.06 14.18
N LEU A 398 -4.13 11.95 13.25
CA LEU A 398 -3.45 11.60 12.01
C LEU A 398 -2.17 12.41 11.84
N TYR A 399 -1.11 11.76 11.35
CA TYR A 399 0.09 12.41 10.86
C TYR A 399 0.02 12.53 9.34
N ASN A 400 0.05 13.76 8.84
CA ASN A 400 0.11 14.05 7.42
C ASN A 400 1.56 14.39 7.05
N MET A 401 2.16 13.59 6.18
CA MET A 401 3.58 13.73 5.82
C MET A 401 3.86 14.83 4.79
N PHE A 402 3.14 15.95 4.89
CA PHE A 402 3.23 17.04 3.93
C PHE A 402 4.60 17.72 3.90
N TYR A 403 5.18 17.83 2.71
CA TYR A 403 6.30 18.73 2.45
C TYR A 403 6.07 19.57 1.20
N ASP A 404 6.59 20.80 1.22
CA ASP A 404 6.71 21.66 0.05
C ASP A 404 8.05 22.40 0.17
N LYS A 405 8.59 22.87 -0.96
CA LYS A 405 9.79 23.72 -0.97
C LYS A 405 9.52 25.10 -0.38
N LYS A 406 8.24 25.50 -0.31
CA LYS A 406 7.76 26.79 0.16
C LYS A 406 7.19 26.69 1.58
N ILE A 407 7.80 27.41 2.52
CA ILE A 407 7.43 27.36 3.95
C ILE A 407 6.02 27.91 4.21
N ASP A 408 5.58 28.90 3.46
CA ASP A 408 4.24 29.50 3.52
C ASP A 408 3.15 28.47 3.26
N LYS A 409 3.34 27.59 2.28
CA LYS A 409 2.41 26.49 2.01
C LYS A 409 2.37 25.45 3.13
N ILE A 410 3.53 25.13 3.72
CA ILE A 410 3.60 24.22 4.88
C ILE A 410 2.82 24.83 6.04
N GLN A 411 3.02 26.12 6.32
CA GLN A 411 2.32 26.83 7.39
C GLN A 411 0.80 26.84 7.16
N GLU A 412 0.36 27.20 5.95
CA GLU A 412 -1.07 27.21 5.59
C GLU A 412 -1.70 25.83 5.76
N LYS A 413 -1.04 24.77 5.26
CA LYS A 413 -1.51 23.39 5.41
C LYS A 413 -1.58 22.98 6.88
N ALA A 414 -0.53 23.24 7.65
CA ALA A 414 -0.49 22.90 9.08
C ALA A 414 -1.60 23.61 9.87
N TYR A 415 -1.82 24.92 9.65
CA TYR A 415 -2.91 25.63 10.33
C TYR A 415 -4.29 25.13 9.94
N THR A 416 -4.46 24.67 8.70
CA THR A 416 -5.72 24.05 8.25
C THR A 416 -5.92 22.69 8.91
N ASP A 417 -4.90 21.84 8.90
CA ASP A 417 -4.91 20.48 9.44
C ASP A 417 -5.17 20.44 10.94
N LEU A 418 -4.56 21.37 11.68
CA LEU A 418 -4.73 21.48 13.13
C LEU A 418 -6.18 21.72 13.56
N GLN A 419 -7.03 22.28 12.70
CA GLN A 419 -8.47 22.45 12.98
C GLN A 419 -9.21 21.10 13.07
N TYR A 420 -8.63 20.03 12.51
CA TYR A 420 -9.22 18.71 12.41
C TYR A 420 -8.42 17.63 13.17
N ASN A 421 -7.50 18.04 14.05
CA ASN A 421 -6.59 17.15 14.77
C ASN A 421 -5.70 16.30 13.83
N ILE A 422 -5.33 16.89 12.69
CA ILE A 422 -4.33 16.39 11.76
C ILE A 422 -3.02 17.12 12.05
N ARG A 423 -1.91 16.38 12.13
CA ARG A 423 -0.58 16.87 12.50
C ARG A 423 0.41 16.84 11.35
#